data_AF-A0AAP7ZQB4-F1
#
_entry.id   AF-A0AAP7ZQB4-F1
#
_cell.length_a   1.000
_cell.length_b   1.000
_cell.length_c   1.000
_cell.angle_alpha   90.00
_cell.angle_beta   90.00
_cell.angle_gamma   90.00
#
_symmetry.space_group_name_H-M   'P 1'
#
loop_
_entity.id
_entity.type
_entity.pdbx_description
1 polymer ?
#
loop_
_entity_poly.entity_id
_entity_poly.type
_entity_poly.pdbx_seq_one_letter_code
_entity_poly.pdbx_strand_id
1 'polypeptide(L)'
;MGWRSGLVPAVSVSILSAVACTPTIIGPSYTMDVRLADGKPVRCAVNQPVLPPAASAPLTTRERNEAEVMATQPLRLQSGPRAPYPTPYTAPDVRCFALPA
;
A
#
# COMPACT_ATOMS: atom_id res chain seq x y z
N MET A 1 -3.47 -49.59 43.58
CA MET A 1 -2.46 -48.51 43.57
C MET A 1 -2.19 -48.09 42.13
N GLY A 2 -2.24 -46.77 41.87
CA GLY A 2 -1.57 -46.14 40.73
C GLY A 2 -2.39 -45.94 39.46
N TRP A 3 -3.13 -44.82 39.35
CA TRP A 3 -3.48 -44.26 38.04
C TRP A 3 -2.74 -42.95 37.83
N ARG A 4 -1.98 -42.91 36.74
CA ARG A 4 -0.99 -41.89 36.39
C ARG A 4 -1.71 -40.72 35.73
N SER A 5 -1.56 -39.54 36.33
CA SER A 5 -1.93 -38.26 35.73
C SER A 5 -1.13 -38.03 34.44
N GLY A 6 -1.83 -37.96 33.31
CA GLY A 6 -1.26 -37.56 32.02
C GLY A 6 -1.51 -36.07 31.77
N LEU A 7 -0.46 -35.26 31.89
CA LEU A 7 -0.43 -33.87 31.45
C LEU A 7 -0.44 -33.82 29.91
N VAL A 8 -1.46 -33.19 29.33
CA VAL A 8 -1.52 -32.88 27.90
C VAL A 8 -0.73 -31.58 27.68
N PRO A 9 0.26 -31.54 26.77
CA PRO A 9 0.98 -30.31 26.47
C PRO A 9 0.06 -29.36 25.69
N ALA A 10 -0.08 -28.14 26.19
CA ALA A 10 -0.78 -27.06 25.50
C ALA A 10 0.04 -26.65 24.27
N VAL A 11 -0.48 -26.93 23.07
CA VAL A 11 0.06 -26.43 21.81
C VAL A 11 -0.43 -25.00 21.64
N SER A 12 0.46 -24.04 21.92
CA SER A 12 0.20 -22.62 21.76
C SER A 12 0.18 -22.25 20.27
N VAL A 13 -0.99 -22.17 19.66
CA VAL A 13 -1.16 -21.67 18.28
C VAL A 13 -1.15 -20.14 18.33
N SER A 14 -0.02 -19.54 18.00
CA SER A 14 0.11 -18.08 17.85
C SER A 14 -0.50 -17.64 16.52
N ILE A 15 -1.73 -17.11 16.57
CA ILE A 15 -2.41 -16.52 15.42
C ILE A 15 -1.83 -15.10 15.22
N LEU A 16 -0.83 -14.96 14.34
CA LEU A 16 -0.38 -13.63 13.92
C LEU A 16 -1.48 -13.00 13.03
N SER A 17 -2.26 -12.14 13.65
CA SER A 17 -3.28 -11.34 12.97
C SER A 17 -2.57 -10.18 12.27
N ALA A 18 -2.26 -10.31 10.98
CA ALA A 18 -1.77 -9.18 10.20
C ALA A 18 -2.93 -8.21 9.97
N VAL A 19 -2.97 -7.11 10.74
CA VAL A 19 -3.91 -6.01 10.51
C VAL A 19 -3.52 -5.35 9.20
N ALA A 20 -4.22 -5.68 8.12
CA ALA A 20 -4.08 -4.98 6.85
C ALA A 20 -4.75 -3.61 6.99
N CYS A 21 -3.95 -2.55 7.17
CA CYS A 21 -4.43 -1.18 7.08
C CYS A 21 -4.81 -0.89 5.63
N THR A 22 -6.08 -1.06 5.28
CA THR A 22 -6.59 -0.58 3.99
C THR A 22 -6.47 0.94 3.96
N PRO A 23 -5.91 1.54 2.89
CA PRO A 23 -5.81 3.00 2.79
C PRO A 23 -7.21 3.60 2.85
N THR A 24 -7.38 4.65 3.67
CA THR A 24 -8.61 5.45 3.68
C THR A 24 -8.68 6.23 2.37
N ILE A 25 -9.53 5.78 1.46
CA ILE A 25 -9.78 6.43 0.17
C ILE A 25 -10.87 7.48 0.38
N ILE A 26 -10.53 8.76 0.20
CA ILE A 26 -11.47 9.88 0.24
C ILE A 26 -11.64 10.39 -1.19
N GLY A 27 -12.69 9.94 -1.87
CA GLY A 27 -12.85 10.21 -3.30
C GLY A 27 -11.67 9.62 -4.11
N PRO A 28 -11.13 10.34 -5.12
CA PRO A 28 -10.02 9.84 -5.93
C PRO A 28 -8.66 10.14 -5.29
N SER A 29 -8.61 10.56 -4.02
CA SER A 29 -7.42 11.06 -3.35
C SER A 29 -7.02 10.14 -2.19
N TYR A 30 -5.78 9.68 -2.19
CA TYR A 30 -5.23 8.82 -1.13
C TYR A 30 -3.70 8.76 -1.19
N THR A 31 -3.11 8.31 -0.08
CA THR A 31 -1.73 7.84 -0.07
C THR A 31 -1.70 6.33 0.16
N MET A 32 -0.70 5.66 -0.41
CA MET A 32 -0.47 4.24 -0.15
C MET A 32 0.99 3.87 -0.26
N ASP A 33 1.37 2.85 0.50
CA ASP A 33 2.66 2.19 0.37
C ASP A 33 2.55 1.06 -0.65
N VAL A 34 3.53 0.97 -1.54
CA VAL A 34 3.71 -0.12 -2.48
C VAL A 34 5.07 -0.77 -2.28
N ARG A 35 5.13 -2.06 -2.61
CA ARG A 35 6.37 -2.81 -2.70
C ARG A 35 6.61 -3.12 -4.15
N LEU A 36 7.73 -2.63 -4.68
CA LEU A 36 8.18 -2.97 -6.02
C LEU A 36 8.61 -4.44 -6.11
N ALA A 37 8.78 -4.96 -7.32
CA ALA A 37 9.19 -6.34 -7.58
C ALA A 37 10.54 -6.72 -6.93
N ASP A 38 11.43 -5.76 -6.73
CA ASP A 38 12.71 -5.91 -6.01
C ASP A 38 12.58 -5.76 -4.48
N GLY A 39 11.36 -5.56 -3.97
CA GLY A 39 11.06 -5.40 -2.55
C GLY A 39 11.19 -3.97 -2.00
N LYS A 40 11.63 -3.01 -2.83
CA LYS A 40 11.84 -1.63 -2.43
C LYS A 40 10.53 -0.98 -1.94
N PRO A 41 10.51 -0.38 -0.73
CA PRO A 41 9.34 0.35 -0.25
C PRO A 41 9.23 1.71 -0.95
N VAL A 42 8.03 2.00 -1.44
CA VAL A 42 7.71 3.29 -2.08
C VAL A 42 6.39 3.81 -1.51
N ARG A 43 6.34 5.09 -1.17
CA ARG A 43 5.09 5.79 -0.83
C ARG A 43 4.63 6.54 -2.06
N CYS A 44 3.36 6.39 -2.41
CA CYS A 44 2.71 7.13 -3.47
C CYS A 44 1.57 7.98 -2.92
N ALA A 45 1.43 9.18 -3.44
CA ALA A 45 0.30 10.06 -3.23
C ALA A 45 -0.45 10.23 -4.56
N VAL A 46 -1.74 9.94 -4.54
CA VAL A 46 -2.67 10.07 -5.66
C VAL A 46 -3.57 11.25 -5.37
N ASN A 47 -3.58 12.25 -6.26
CA ASN A 47 -4.36 13.49 -6.14
C ASN A 47 -4.20 14.18 -4.77
N GLN A 48 -3.02 14.07 -4.17
CA GLN A 48 -2.68 14.65 -2.88
C GLN A 48 -1.31 15.31 -2.95
N PRO A 49 -1.14 16.52 -2.37
CA PRO A 49 0.17 17.13 -2.26
C PRO A 49 1.04 16.27 -1.34
N VAL A 50 2.26 15.99 -1.78
CA VAL A 50 3.24 15.27 -0.96
C VAL A 50 4.63 15.83 -1.19
N LEU A 51 5.37 15.95 -0.09
CA LEU A 51 6.79 16.28 -0.12
C LEU A 51 7.59 14.99 0.11
N PRO A 52 8.56 14.67 -0.76
CA PRO A 52 9.46 13.56 -0.50
C PRO A 52 10.25 13.82 0.80
N PRO A 53 10.56 12.79 1.58
CA PRO A 53 11.55 12.89 2.65
C PRO A 53 12.86 13.45 2.09
N ALA A 54 13.55 14.30 2.85
CA ALA A 54 14.81 14.92 2.43
C ALA A 54 15.89 13.90 2.03
N ALA A 55 15.85 12.69 2.59
CA ALA A 55 16.76 11.59 2.31
C ALA A 55 16.19 10.51 1.36
N SER A 56 15.12 10.81 0.62
CA SER A 56 14.55 9.84 -0.32
C SER A 56 15.46 9.66 -1.53
N ALA A 57 15.90 8.42 -1.77
CA ALA A 57 16.63 8.08 -2.98
C ALA A 57 15.73 8.27 -4.21
N PRO A 58 16.25 8.84 -5.32
CA PRO A 58 15.45 8.99 -6.52
C PRO A 58 15.05 7.63 -7.08
N LEU A 59 13.81 7.53 -7.55
CA LEU A 59 13.33 6.35 -8.27
C LEU A 59 13.84 6.38 -9.72
N THR A 60 14.26 5.24 -10.23
CA THR A 60 14.48 5.06 -11.67
C THR A 60 13.15 5.20 -12.42
N THR A 61 13.20 5.44 -13.73
CA THR A 61 11.97 5.50 -14.56
C THR A 61 11.16 4.20 -14.47
N ARG A 62 11.82 3.05 -14.43
CA ARG A 62 11.14 1.75 -14.29
C ARG A 62 10.42 1.63 -12.95
N GLU A 63 11.15 1.90 -11.86
CA GLU A 63 10.60 1.85 -10.50
C GLU A 63 9.42 2.80 -10.33
N ARG A 64 9.52 4.01 -10.88
CA ARG A 64 8.45 5.00 -10.86
C ARG A 64 7.20 4.49 -11.60
N ASN A 65 7.36 4.02 -12.84
CA ASN A 65 6.24 3.52 -13.64
C ASN A 65 5.53 2.35 -12.95
N GLU A 66 6.30 1.43 -12.38
CA GLU A 66 5.76 0.32 -11.61
C GLU A 66 4.97 0.80 -10.38
N ALA A 67 5.56 1.71 -9.59
CA ALA A 67 4.92 2.31 -8.43
C ALA A 67 3.60 3.02 -8.80
N GLU A 68 3.59 3.81 -9.88
CA GLU A 68 2.42 4.55 -10.34
C GLU A 68 1.31 3.61 -10.85
N VAL A 69 1.67 2.53 -11.56
CA VAL A 69 0.71 1.52 -12.02
C VAL A 69 0.06 0.80 -10.83
N MET A 70 0.85 0.48 -9.79
CA MET A 70 0.35 -0.10 -8.55
C MET A 70 -0.53 0.90 -7.78
N ALA A 71 -0.08 2.14 -7.65
CA ALA A 71 -0.78 3.20 -6.94
C ALA A 71 -2.14 3.52 -7.56
N THR A 72 -2.31 3.36 -8.87
CA THR A 72 -3.57 3.61 -9.58
C THR A 72 -4.51 2.40 -9.65
N GLN A 73 -4.09 1.21 -9.20
CA GLN A 73 -4.98 0.03 -9.18
C GLN A 73 -6.31 0.26 -8.43
N PRO A 74 -6.34 0.91 -7.25
CA PRO A 74 -7.59 1.17 -6.54
C PRO A 74 -8.58 2.03 -7.35
N LEU A 75 -8.09 2.97 -8.16
CA LEU A 75 -8.95 3.79 -9.03
C LEU A 75 -9.60 2.97 -10.15
N ARG A 76 -8.94 1.90 -10.64
CA ARG A 76 -9.51 1.03 -11.68
C ARG A 76 -10.73 0.24 -11.18
N LEU A 77 -10.82 0.02 -9.88
CA LEU A 77 -11.94 -0.68 -9.25
C LEU A 77 -13.11 0.27 -8.91
N GLN A 78 -12.88 1.57 -8.92
CA GLN A 78 -13.90 2.57 -8.62
C GLN A 78 -14.69 2.92 -9.88
N SER A 79 -16.00 2.78 -9.83
CA SER A 79 -16.89 3.48 -10.76
C SER A 79 -17.00 4.93 -10.30
N GLY A 80 -16.12 5.80 -10.82
CA GLY A 80 -16.17 7.23 -10.56
C GLY A 80 -17.41 7.90 -11.19
N PRO A 81 -17.72 9.16 -10.82
CA PRO A 81 -18.72 9.94 -11.53
C PRO A 81 -18.33 10.08 -13.01
N ARG A 82 -19.31 10.16 -13.91
CA ARG A 82 -19.03 10.59 -15.29
C ARG A 82 -18.48 12.02 -15.23
N ALA A 83 -17.22 12.19 -15.62
CA ALA A 83 -16.52 13.46 -15.56
C ALA A 83 -15.77 13.71 -16.88
N PRO A 84 -15.67 14.97 -17.34
CA PRO A 84 -14.89 15.30 -18.54
C PRO A 84 -13.39 15.08 -18.30
N TYR A 85 -12.61 15.04 -19.37
CA TYR A 85 -11.15 15.04 -19.27
C TYR A 85 -10.61 16.48 -19.34
N PRO A 86 -9.67 16.90 -18.49
CA PRO A 86 -9.06 16.16 -17.36
C PRO A 86 -9.74 16.45 -16.01
N THR A 87 -9.90 15.42 -15.16
CA THR A 87 -10.29 15.54 -13.74
C THR A 87 -9.48 14.56 -12.88
N PRO A 88 -9.46 14.68 -11.54
CA PRO A 88 -8.80 13.70 -10.66
C PRO A 88 -9.24 12.23 -10.87
N TYR A 89 -10.43 11.99 -11.43
CA TYR A 89 -10.94 10.66 -11.77
C TYR A 89 -10.49 10.15 -13.15
N THR A 90 -10.21 11.05 -14.09
CA THR A 90 -9.88 10.72 -15.50
C THR A 90 -8.41 10.99 -15.85
N ALA A 91 -7.73 11.79 -15.05
CA ALA A 91 -6.33 12.21 -15.17
C ALA A 91 -5.72 12.44 -13.77
N PRO A 92 -5.48 11.36 -12.98
CA PRO A 92 -4.95 11.50 -11.63
C PRO A 92 -3.50 12.00 -11.63
N ASP A 93 -3.18 12.94 -10.72
CA ASP A 93 -1.79 13.29 -10.41
C ASP A 93 -1.22 12.24 -9.45
N VAL A 94 -0.11 11.60 -9.83
CA VAL A 94 0.52 10.56 -9.01
C VAL A 94 1.96 10.93 -8.76
N ARG A 95 2.36 10.92 -7.48
CA ARG A 95 3.72 11.20 -7.05
C ARG A 95 4.21 10.08 -6.15
N CYS A 96 5.30 9.44 -6.53
CA CYS A 96 5.91 8.33 -5.78
C CYS A 96 7.35 8.65 -5.39
N PHE A 97 7.75 8.24 -4.18
CA PHE A 97 9.11 8.41 -3.67
C PHE A 97 9.52 7.21 -2.81
N ALA A 98 10.81 6.88 -2.86
CA ALA A 98 11.36 5.81 -2.05
C ALA A 98 11.23 6.14 -0.56
N LEU A 99 10.87 5.14 0.23
CA LEU A 99 10.97 5.21 1.68
C LEU A 99 12.35 4.69 2.12
N PRO A 100 12.83 5.11 3.31
CA PRO A 100 13.95 4.45 3.96
C PRO A 100 13.66 2.96 4.12
N ALA A 101 14.68 2.12 3.89
CA ALA A 101 14.61 0.69 4.11
C ALA A 101 14.57 0.35 5.61
#